data_AF-A0A1F5APD8-F1
#
_entry.id   AF-A0A1F5APD8-F1
#
_cell.length_a   1.000
_cell.length_b   1.000
_cell.length_c   1.000
_cell.angle_alpha   90.00
_cell.angle_beta   90.00
_cell.angle_gamma   90.00
#
_symmetry.space_group_name_H-M   'P 1'
#
loop_
_entity.id
_entity.type
_entity.pdbx_description
1 polymer ?
#
loop_
_entity_poly.entity_id
_entity_poly.type
_entity_poly.pdbx_seq_one_letter_code
_entity_poly.pdbx_strand_id
1 'polypeptide(L)' 'MPTKRTTLRSSKGTKLYAVRDSKGRFVDIQTYKRAHTMDIKRHSKSETAAKLKKAAKAK' A
#
# COMPACT_ATOMS: atom_id res chain seq x y z
N MET A 1 -0.53 -10.77 15.65
CA MET A 1 -1.59 -11.17 14.70
C MET A 1 -1.59 -10.23 13.50
N PRO A 2 -1.79 -10.72 12.27
CA PRO A 2 -1.73 -9.90 11.07
C PRO A 2 -2.73 -8.74 11.18
N THR A 3 -2.27 -7.52 10.91
CA THR A 3 -3.14 -6.36 10.88
C THR A 3 -4.18 -6.54 9.79
N LYS A 4 -5.45 -6.67 10.19
CA LYS A 4 -6.54 -6.89 9.23
C LYS A 4 -6.82 -5.57 8.53
N ARG A 5 -6.56 -5.53 7.22
CA ARG A 5 -6.92 -4.40 6.35
C ARG A 5 -8.34 -4.60 5.84
N THR A 6 -9.22 -3.68 6.18
CA THR A 6 -10.62 -3.68 5.72
C THR A 6 -10.89 -2.48 4.84
N THR A 7 -11.73 -2.64 3.81
CA THR A 7 -12.26 -1.51 3.06
C THR A 7 -13.60 -1.09 3.63
N LEU A 8 -13.83 0.21 3.72
CA LEU A 8 -15.10 0.80 4.15
C LEU A 8 -15.35 2.10 3.40
N ARG A 9 -16.54 2.69 3.57
CA ARG A 9 -16.86 4.02 3.01
C ARG A 9 -17.02 5.02 4.15
N SER A 10 -16.50 6.23 3.94
CA SER A 10 -16.82 7.37 4.81
C SER A 10 -18.29 7.75 4.68
N SER A 11 -18.78 8.56 5.61
CA SER A 11 -20.10 9.19 5.53
C SER A 11 -20.32 9.97 4.23
N LYS A 12 -19.25 10.56 3.68
CA LYS A 12 -19.24 11.28 2.39
C LYS A 12 -19.09 10.36 1.17
N GLY A 13 -19.06 9.04 1.37
CA GLY A 13 -19.01 8.04 0.30
C GLY A 13 -17.61 7.73 -0.25
N THR A 14 -16.55 8.36 0.25
CA THR A 14 -15.17 8.05 -0.16
C THR A 14 -14.77 6.67 0.33
N LYS A 15 -14.20 5.85 -0.55
CA LYS A 15 -13.65 4.51 -0.21
C LYS A 15 -12.36 4.68 0.59
N LEU A 16 -12.30 4.03 1.75
CA LEU A 16 -11.19 4.09 2.69
C LEU A 16 -10.60 2.70 2.92
N TYR A 17 -9.30 2.66 3.16
CA TYR A 17 -8.60 1.52 3.73
C TYR A 17 -8.38 1.76 5.20
N ALA A 18 -8.90 0.87 6.03
CA ALA A 18 -8.74 0.91 7.48
C ALA A 18 -7.86 -0.25 7.95
N VAL A 19 -6.83 0.10 8.73
CA VAL A 19 -5.91 -0.82 9.37
C VAL A 19 -6.37 -0.99 10.81
N ARG A 20 -6.69 -2.23 11.22
CA ARG A 20 -7.15 -2.52 12.59
C ARG A 20 -6.10 -3.25 13.40
N ASP A 21 -6.04 -2.93 14.70
CA ASP A 21 -5.26 -3.70 15.68
C ASP A 21 -5.94 -5.05 15.97
N SER A 22 -5.26 -5.90 16.74
CA SER A 22 -5.80 -7.19 17.16
C SER A 22 -7.05 -7.07 18.04
N LYS A 23 -7.28 -5.90 18.66
CA LYS A 23 -8.44 -5.58 19.50
C LYS A 23 -9.59 -4.94 18.69
N GLY A 24 -9.45 -4.83 17.36
CA GLY A 24 -10.46 -4.28 16.47
C GLY A 24 -10.52 -2.74 16.41
N ARG A 25 -9.60 -2.04 17.08
CA ARG A 25 -9.49 -0.58 17.04
C ARG A 25 -8.79 -0.13 15.76
N PHE A 26 -9.19 1.03 15.24
CA PHE A 26 -8.52 1.64 14.10
C PHE A 26 -7.13 2.15 14.53
N VAL A 27 -6.10 1.67 13.84
CA VAL A 27 -4.72 2.15 14.01
C VAL A 27 -4.41 3.22 12.98
N ASP A 28 -4.93 3.05 11.75
CA ASP A 28 -4.75 3.99 10.66
C ASP A 28 -5.93 3.92 9.69
N ILE A 29 -6.24 5.06 9.07
CA ILE A 29 -7.28 5.19 8.05
C ILE A 29 -6.77 6.04 6.89
N GLN A 30 -6.78 5.46 5.70
CA GLN A 30 -6.30 6.10 4.48
C GLN A 30 -7.38 6.10 3.41
N THR A 31 -7.29 7.04 2.47
CA THR A 31 -8.11 6.99 1.26
C THR A 31 -7.65 5.86 0.36
N TYR A 32 -8.61 5.17 -0.26
CA TYR A 32 -8.33 4.06 -1.17
C TYR A 32 -7.35 4.44 -2.28
N LYS A 33 -7.58 5.62 -2.86
CA LYS A 33 -6.73 6.19 -3.91
C LYS A 33 -5.27 6.28 -3.47
N ARG A 34 -5.00 6.80 -2.27
CA ARG A 34 -3.61 6.99 -1.79
C ARG A 34 -2.92 5.65 -1.52
N ALA A 35 -3.57 4.74 -0.80
CA ALA A 35 -2.94 3.45 -0.48
C ALA A 35 -2.68 2.62 -1.76
N HIS A 36 -3.65 2.56 -2.67
CA HIS A 36 -3.53 1.81 -3.91
C HIS A 36 -2.47 2.40 -4.85
N THR A 37 -2.43 3.73 -4.97
CA THR A 37 -1.37 4.39 -5.76
C THR A 37 0.02 4.18 -5.15
N MET A 38 0.14 4.11 -3.83
CA MET A 38 1.42 3.79 -3.17
C MET A 38 1.84 2.33 -3.38
N ASP A 39 0.90 1.39 -3.41
CA ASP A 39 1.19 0.00 -3.74
C ASP A 39 1.63 -0.15 -5.20
N ILE A 40 1.00 0.57 -6.13
CA ILE A 40 1.42 0.62 -7.54
C ILE A 40 2.80 1.27 -7.70
N LYS A 41 3.06 2.38 -6.99
CA LYS A 41 4.33 3.12 -7.08
C LYS A 41 5.50 2.38 -6.42
N ARG A 42 5.23 1.52 -5.44
CA ARG A 42 6.26 0.65 -4.86
C ARG A 42 6.59 -0.43 -5.88
N HIS A 43 7.50 -0.11 -6.80
CA HIS A 43 8.25 -1.13 -7.51
C HIS A 43 8.91 -2.06 -6.49
N SER A 44 8.85 -3.36 -6.75
CA SER A 44 9.54 -4.34 -5.92
C SER A 44 11.04 -3.99 -5.91
N LYS A 45 11.71 -4.06 -4.76
CA LYS A 45 13.16 -3.80 -4.67
C LYS A 45 13.94 -4.64 -5.69
N SER A 46 13.43 -5.83 -6.01
CA SER A 46 13.87 -6.71 -7.07
C SER A 46 13.76 -6.11 -8.48
N GLU A 47 12.66 -5.43 -8.83
CA GLU A 47 12.51 -4.76 -10.12
C GLU A 47 13.47 -3.59 -10.27
N THR A 48 13.64 -2.78 -9.22
CA THR A 48 14.62 -1.70 -9.23
C THR A 48 16.05 -2.22 -9.30
N ALA A 49 16.38 -3.27 -8.54
CA ALA A 49 17.71 -3.89 -8.56
C ALA A 49 17.99 -4.56 -9.92
N ALA A 50 17.01 -5.21 -10.54
CA ALA A 50 17.13 -5.79 -11.87
C ALA A 50 17.31 -4.71 -12.95
N LYS A 51 16.61 -3.57 -12.83
CA LYS A 51 16.78 -2.42 -13.73
C LYS A 51 18.17 -1.79 -13.61
N LEU A 52 18.67 -1.64 -12.39
CA LEU A 52 20.02 -1.14 -12.12
C LEU A 52 21.11 -2.10 -12.62
N LYS A 53 20.96 -3.41 -12.42
CA LYS A 53 21.88 -4.43 -12.95
C LYS A 53 21.88 -4.47 -14.48
N LYS A 54 20.72 -4.32 -15.14
CA LYS A 54 20.63 -4.21 -16.61
C LYS A 54 21.31 -2.94 -17.13
N ALA A 55 21.12 -1.80 -16.46
CA ALA A 55 21.78 -0.55 -16.83
C ALA A 55 23.31 -0.62 -16.66
N ALA A 56 23.81 -1.31 -15.63
CA ALA A 56 25.25 -1.50 -15.42
C ALA A 56 25.90 -2.48 -16.41
N LYS A 57 25.15 -3.41 -17.00
CA LYS A 57 25.65 -4.35 -18.02
C LYS A 57 25.65 -3.77 -19.45
N ALA A 58 24.93 -2.67 -19.66
CA ALA A 58 24.82 -1.97 -20.94
C ALA A 58 25.85 -0.83 -21.10
N LYS A 59 26.68 -0.58 -20.07
CA LYS A 59 27.80 0.35 -20.09
C LYS A 59 29.10 -0.45 -20.12
#